data_AF-A0A8C3W9G7-F1
#
_entry.id   AF-A0A8C3W9G7-F1
#
_cell.length_a   1.000
_cell.length_b   1.000
_cell.length_c   1.000
_cell.angle_alpha   90.00
_cell.angle_beta   90.00
_cell.angle_gamma   90.00
#
_symmetry.space_group_name_H-M   'P 1'
#
loop_
_entity.id
_entity.type
_entity.pdbx_description
1 polymer ?
#
loop_
_entity_poly.entity_id
_entity_poly.type
_entity_poly.pdbx_seq_one_letter_code
_entity_poly.pdbx_strand_id
1 'polypeptide(L)' 'MFRAVEDEPKPKKLKVEAVRTLSENILFGMGNPLLDISAVVGKDFLDKYSLKPNDQILAEDKHKEL' A
#
# COMPACT_ATOMS: atom_id res chain seq x y z
N MET A 1 -63.53 -5.92 16.66
CA MET A 1 -62.56 -5.01 17.31
C MET A 1 -61.26 -5.12 16.54
N PHE A 2 -60.88 -4.05 15.85
CA PHE A 2 -59.64 -3.96 15.08
C PHE A 2 -58.46 -3.82 16.03
N ARG A 3 -57.39 -4.61 15.83
CA ARG A 3 -56.04 -4.22 16.24
C ARG A 3 -55.01 -4.88 15.33
N ALA A 4 -54.46 -4.08 14.43
CA ALA A 4 -53.18 -4.31 13.77
C ALA A 4 -52.04 -3.97 14.75
N VAL A 5 -50.81 -4.27 14.31
CA VAL A 5 -49.47 -3.95 14.87
C VAL A 5 -49.01 -4.84 16.04
N GLU A 6 -47.82 -5.46 16.04
CA GLU A 6 -46.61 -5.34 15.23
C GLU A 6 -46.02 -6.74 14.94
N ASP A 7 -45.80 -7.06 13.66
CA ASP A 7 -44.82 -8.10 13.29
C ASP A 7 -43.44 -7.46 13.45
N GLU A 8 -42.78 -7.73 14.57
CA GLU A 8 -41.43 -7.23 14.81
C GLU A 8 -40.48 -7.69 13.70
N PRO A 9 -39.65 -6.79 13.12
CA PRO A 9 -38.68 -7.18 12.13
C PRO A 9 -37.57 -7.97 12.83
N LYS A 10 -37.69 -9.30 12.83
CA LYS A 10 -36.60 -10.20 13.22
C LYS A 10 -35.36 -9.78 12.43
N PRO A 11 -34.22 -9.51 13.09
CA PRO A 11 -33.00 -9.15 12.38
C PRO A 11 -32.66 -10.31 11.45
N LYS A 12 -32.72 -10.05 10.13
CA LYS A 12 -32.11 -10.94 9.15
C LYS A 12 -30.65 -11.01 9.55
N LYS A 13 -30.25 -12.11 10.19
CA LYS A 13 -28.84 -12.43 10.43
C LYS A 13 -28.19 -12.34 9.06
N LEU A 14 -27.41 -11.29 8.84
CA LEU A 14 -26.43 -11.24 7.78
C LEU A 14 -25.64 -12.53 7.93
N LYS A 15 -25.82 -13.46 6.98
CA LYS A 15 -24.88 -14.56 6.82
C LYS A 15 -23.57 -13.88 6.48
N VAL A 16 -22.76 -13.64 7.50
CA VAL A 16 -21.34 -13.34 7.33
C VAL A 16 -20.82 -14.57 6.60
N GLU A 17 -20.70 -14.45 5.27
CA GLU A 17 -20.05 -15.45 4.46
C GLU A 17 -18.70 -15.70 5.11
N ALA A 18 -18.41 -16.98 5.34
CA ALA A 18 -17.28 -17.45 6.12
C ALA A 18 -16.02 -16.61 5.83
N VAL A 19 -15.32 -16.22 6.90
CA VAL A 19 -13.93 -15.77 6.82
C VAL A 19 -13.20 -16.81 5.97
N ARG A 20 -12.96 -16.50 4.70
CA ARG A 20 -12.19 -17.38 3.82
C ARG A 20 -10.80 -17.40 4.41
N THR A 21 -10.42 -18.52 5.02
CA THR A 21 -9.06 -18.72 5.49
C THR A 21 -8.16 -18.61 4.27
N LEU A 22 -7.30 -17.60 4.26
CA LEU A 22 -6.34 -17.41 3.18
C LEU A 22 -5.38 -18.61 3.18
N SER A 23 -5.13 -19.19 2.01
CA SER A 23 -4.16 -20.28 1.89
C SER A 23 -2.73 -19.75 2.06
N GLU A 24 -1.82 -20.61 2.50
CA GLU A 24 -0.40 -20.29 2.45
C GLU A 24 0.00 -19.90 1.02
N ASN A 25 0.90 -18.93 0.91
CA ASN A 25 1.40 -18.41 -0.37
C ASN A 25 0.31 -17.89 -1.34
N ILE A 26 -0.88 -17.51 -0.84
CA ILE A 26 -1.95 -16.96 -1.70
C ILE A 26 -1.53 -15.69 -2.47
N LEU A 27 -0.52 -14.98 -1.96
CA LEU A 27 0.12 -13.85 -2.63
C LEU A 27 1.61 -14.13 -2.78
N PHE A 28 2.09 -14.06 -4.01
CA PHE A 28 3.49 -14.19 -4.36
C PHE A 28 3.96 -12.89 -5.00
N GLY A 29 5.01 -12.30 -4.45
CA GLY A 29 5.68 -11.13 -5.00
C GLY A 29 7.14 -11.45 -5.28
N MET A 30 7.64 -10.97 -6.40
CA MET A 30 9.06 -10.99 -6.74
C MET A 30 9.49 -9.59 -7.17
N GLY A 31 10.71 -9.22 -6.84
CA GLY A 31 11.26 -7.91 -7.13
C GLY A 31 12.70 -7.80 -6.67
N ASN A 32 13.22 -6.57 -6.75
CA ASN A 32 14.61 -6.30 -6.37
C ASN A 32 14.67 -5.95 -4.89
N PRO A 33 15.32 -6.78 -4.03
CA PRO A 33 15.48 -6.45 -2.62
C PRO A 33 16.57 -5.36 -2.49
N LEU A 34 16.16 -4.10 -2.49
CA LEU A 34 17.05 -2.95 -2.35
C LEU A 34 16.97 -2.37 -0.94
N LEU A 35 18.08 -1.79 -0.47
CA LEU A 35 18.15 -1.08 0.80
C LEU A 35 17.89 0.42 0.56
N ASP A 36 16.86 0.95 1.21
CA ASP A 36 16.58 2.39 1.16
C ASP A 36 17.53 3.16 2.08
N ILE A 37 18.21 4.16 1.52
CA ILE A 37 19.04 5.12 2.25
C ILE A 37 18.38 6.50 2.10
N SER A 38 17.94 7.09 3.21
CA SER A 38 17.32 8.41 3.24
C SER A 38 18.18 9.41 3.99
N ALA A 39 18.20 10.66 3.50
CA ALA A 39 18.92 11.77 4.11
C ALA A 39 18.25 13.09 3.73
N VAL A 40 18.37 14.10 4.60
CA VAL A 40 18.00 15.48 4.28
C VAL A 40 19.17 16.12 3.54
N VAL A 41 18.96 16.51 2.27
CA VAL A 41 19.98 17.13 1.42
C VAL A 41 19.55 18.50 0.94
N GLY A 42 20.53 19.37 0.67
CA GLY A 42 20.29 20.69 0.09
C GLY A 42 20.09 20.65 -1.43
N LYS A 43 19.65 21.78 -2.00
CA LYS A 43 19.46 21.93 -3.46
C LYS A 43 20.76 21.68 -4.24
N ASP A 44 21.90 22.12 -3.71
CA ASP A 44 23.20 21.99 -4.35
C ASP A 44 23.59 20.52 -4.60
N PHE A 45 23.17 19.60 -3.70
CA PHE A 45 23.39 18.17 -3.88
C PHE A 45 22.54 17.61 -5.02
N LEU A 46 21.27 18.02 -5.10
CA LEU A 46 20.38 17.61 -6.18
C LEU A 46 20.91 18.11 -7.52
N ASP A 47 21.33 19.37 -7.59
CA ASP A 47 21.91 19.97 -8.80
C ASP A 47 23.23 19.27 -9.19
N LYS A 48 24.11 18.96 -8.23
CA LYS A 48 25.39 18.25 -8.47
C LYS A 48 25.17 16.94 -9.22
N TYR A 49 24.17 16.17 -8.81
CA TYR A 49 23.85 14.87 -9.40
C TYR A 49 22.77 14.96 -10.48
N SER A 50 22.37 16.17 -10.90
CA SER A 50 21.30 16.41 -11.89
C SER A 50 19.97 15.72 -11.53
N LEU A 51 19.66 15.67 -10.23
CA LEU A 51 18.45 15.05 -9.70
C LEU A 51 17.31 16.07 -9.65
N LYS A 52 16.13 15.67 -10.14
CA LYS A 52 14.91 16.45 -9.94
C LYS A 52 14.32 16.14 -8.56
N PRO A 53 13.67 17.10 -7.89
CA PRO A 53 12.90 16.79 -6.69
C PRO A 53 11.83 15.72 -6.97
N ASN A 54 11.75 14.69 -6.12
CA ASN A 54 10.82 13.56 -6.22
C ASN A 54 11.04 12.61 -7.42
N ASP A 55 12.22 12.61 -8.03
CA ASP A 55 12.52 11.69 -9.13
C ASP A 55 12.79 10.26 -8.64
N GLN A 56 12.49 9.27 -9.50
CA GLN A 56 12.81 7.86 -9.27
C GLN A 56 13.62 7.35 -10.48
N ILE A 57 14.94 7.30 -10.32
CA ILE A 57 15.86 6.99 -11.42
C ILE A 57 16.79 5.83 -11.06
N LEU A 58 17.29 5.13 -12.07
CA LEU A 58 18.42 4.21 -11.91
C LEU A 58 19.74 4.99 -11.90
N ALA A 59 20.70 4.53 -11.10
CA ALA A 59 21.99 5.17 -11.00
C ALA A 59 22.83 4.97 -12.28
N GLU A 60 22.95 6.02 -13.09
CA GLU A 60 24.00 6.18 -14.11
C GLU A 60 25.41 6.44 -13.50
N ASP A 61 26.46 6.41 -14.33
CA ASP A 61 27.85 6.59 -13.89
C ASP A 61 28.12 7.92 -13.17
N LYS A 62 27.41 9.00 -13.55
CA LYS A 62 27.48 10.30 -12.87
C LYS A 62 26.99 10.28 -11.41
N HIS A 63 26.26 9.25 -11.01
CA HIS A 63 25.74 9.07 -9.65
C HIS A 63 26.60 8.11 -8.81
N LYS A 64 27.64 7.49 -9.38
CA LYS A 64 28.50 6.51 -8.69
C LYS A 64 29.65 7.13 -7.91
N GLU A 65 29.81 8.45 -7.96
CA GLU A 65 30.96 9.10 -7.33
C GLU A 65 30.92 8.94 -5.81
N LEU A 66 32.02 8.38 -5.29
CA LEU A 66 32.47 8.43 -3.89
C LEU A 66 33.31 9.69 -3.69
#